data_AF-A0A3M5X8A2-F1
#
_entry.id   AF-A0A3M5X8A2-F1
#
_cell.length_a   1.000
_cell.length_b   1.000
_cell.length_c   1.000
_cell.angle_alpha   90.00
_cell.angle_beta   90.00
_cell.angle_gamma   90.00
#
_symmetry.space_group_name_H-M   'P 1'
#
loop_
_entity.id
_entity.type
_entity.pdbx_description
1 polymer ?
#
loop_
_entity_poly.entity_id
_entity_poly.type
_entity_poly.pdbx_seq_one_letter_code
_entity_poly.pdbx_strand_id
1 'polypeptide(L)'
;MNREEIRQKVFDALGIILVDKSAIQDDATFVDLTLDDDDIELFFLALEEAFDFTLPEAIRRQAIARPEQFALHRIIELIFLLQEAKKGSAKPGEETGHQH
;
A
#
# COMPACT_ATOMS: atom_id res chain seq x y z
N MET A 1 -1.56 13.20 3.49
CA MET A 1 -1.10 12.12 2.61
C MET A 1 -1.44 12.42 1.17
N ASN A 2 -0.41 12.91 0.50
CA ASN A 2 -0.37 13.06 -0.94
C ASN A 2 0.28 11.82 -1.56
N ARG A 3 0.10 11.63 -2.87
CA ARG A 3 0.68 10.51 -3.63
C ARG A 3 2.20 10.41 -3.45
N GLU A 4 2.87 11.53 -3.27
CA GLU A 4 4.32 11.60 -3.02
C GLU A 4 4.73 11.04 -1.66
N GLU A 5 4.01 11.36 -0.58
CA GLU A 5 4.26 10.75 0.75
C GLU A 5 4.04 9.24 0.71
N ILE A 6 3.01 8.79 -0.01
CA ILE A 6 2.72 7.37 -0.18
C ILE A 6 3.88 6.69 -0.91
N ARG A 7 4.34 7.29 -2.02
CA ARG A 7 5.50 6.79 -2.76
C ARG A 7 6.73 6.69 -1.85
N GLN A 8 7.04 7.73 -1.09
CA GLN A 8 8.22 7.73 -0.21
C GLN A 8 8.17 6.58 0.79
N LYS A 9 7.03 6.34 1.47
CA LYS A 9 6.87 5.22 2.40
C LYS A 9 6.94 3.85 1.73
N VAL A 10 6.39 3.71 0.51
CA VAL A 10 6.51 2.48 -0.28
C VAL A 10 7.98 2.19 -0.60
N PHE A 11 8.73 3.21 -1.03
CA PHE A 11 10.15 3.08 -1.34
C PHE A 11 10.99 2.80 -0.09
N ASP A 12 10.63 3.39 1.05
CA ASP A 12 11.30 3.15 2.32
C ASP A 12 11.12 1.70 2.79
N ALA A 13 9.89 1.18 2.73
CA ALA A 13 9.59 -0.23 3.03
C ALA A 13 10.35 -1.19 2.10
N LEU A 14 10.39 -0.89 0.80
CA LEU A 14 11.19 -1.67 -0.15
C LEU A 14 12.69 -1.58 0.15
N GLY A 15 13.18 -0.41 0.56
CA GLY A 15 14.59 -0.22 0.89
C GLY A 15 15.05 -0.93 2.17
N ILE A 16 14.13 -1.49 2.96
CA ILE A 16 14.43 -2.38 4.10
C ILE A 16 14.66 -3.82 3.60
N ILE A 17 13.91 -4.22 2.58
CA ILE A 17 13.87 -5.58 2.04
C ILE A 17 14.94 -5.75 0.95
N LEU A 18 14.99 -4.78 0.03
CA LEU A 18 15.93 -4.72 -1.06
C LEU A 18 17.20 -4.02 -0.63
N VAL A 19 18.29 -4.78 -0.62
CA VAL A 19 19.64 -4.25 -0.45
C VAL A 19 20.01 -3.34 -1.64
N ASP A 20 19.59 -3.69 -2.86
CA ASP A 20 19.81 -2.86 -4.05
C ASP A 20 18.60 -1.95 -4.32
N LYS A 21 18.80 -0.65 -4.09
CA LYS A 21 17.76 0.37 -4.32
C LYS A 21 17.71 0.85 -5.78
N SER A 22 18.64 0.40 -6.62
CA SER A 22 18.75 0.84 -8.02
C SER A 22 17.64 0.24 -8.88
N ALA A 23 17.10 -0.92 -8.49
CA ALA A 23 15.95 -1.55 -9.12
C ALA A 23 14.60 -0.90 -8.76
N ILE A 24 14.54 -0.07 -7.70
CA ILE A 24 13.29 0.50 -7.21
C ILE A 24 12.82 1.63 -8.14
N GLN A 25 11.89 1.30 -9.04
CA GLN A 25 11.26 2.23 -9.97
C GLN A 25 9.73 2.14 -9.88
N ASP A 26 9.01 3.23 -10.16
CA ASP A 26 7.53 3.25 -10.09
C ASP A 26 6.87 2.17 -11.00
N ASP A 27 7.49 1.87 -12.14
CA ASP A 27 7.06 0.83 -13.09
C ASP A 27 7.61 -0.57 -12.80
N ALA A 28 8.48 -0.72 -11.79
CA ALA A 28 9.02 -2.02 -11.42
C ALA A 28 7.92 -2.91 -10.84
N THR A 29 7.95 -4.18 -11.23
CA THR A 29 7.05 -5.22 -10.70
C THR A 29 7.72 -5.96 -9.55
N PHE A 30 6.95 -6.71 -8.75
CA PHE A 30 7.54 -7.51 -7.68
C PHE A 30 8.54 -8.55 -8.22
N VAL A 31 8.33 -9.03 -9.44
CA VAL A 31 9.28 -9.92 -10.14
C VAL A 31 10.56 -9.17 -10.55
N ASP A 32 10.44 -7.94 -11.05
CA ASP A 32 11.60 -7.11 -11.43
C ASP A 32 12.47 -6.77 -10.20
N LEU A 33 11.80 -6.59 -9.06
CA LEU A 33 12.41 -6.39 -7.75
C LEU A 33 12.88 -7.70 -7.11
N THR A 34 12.71 -8.85 -7.77
CA THR A 34 13.09 -10.17 -7.24
C THR A 34 12.56 -10.44 -5.83
N LEU A 35 11.32 -9.99 -5.53
CA LEU A 35 10.68 -10.23 -4.24
C LEU A 35 10.12 -11.65 -4.19
N ASP A 36 10.58 -12.42 -3.22
CA ASP A 36 10.01 -13.74 -2.90
C ASP A 36 8.72 -13.60 -2.07
N ASP A 37 8.03 -14.72 -1.84
CA ASP A 37 6.76 -14.73 -1.10
C ASP A 37 6.89 -14.10 0.30
N ASP A 38 7.96 -14.46 1.04
CA ASP A 38 8.29 -13.88 2.34
C ASP A 38 8.58 -12.37 2.27
N ASP A 39 9.27 -11.92 1.23
CA ASP A 39 9.59 -10.50 1.01
C ASP A 39 8.31 -9.70 0.73
N ILE A 40 7.40 -10.25 -0.05
CA ILE A 40 6.09 -9.64 -0.35
C ILE A 40 5.29 -9.51 0.94
N GLU A 41 5.25 -10.54 1.79
CA GLU A 41 4.56 -10.48 3.09
C GLU A 41 5.18 -9.42 4.01
N LEU A 42 6.50 -9.37 4.09
CA LEU A 42 7.23 -8.39 4.91
C LEU A 42 7.02 -6.96 4.39
N PHE A 43 7.00 -6.78 3.07
CA PHE A 43 6.70 -5.51 2.41
C PHE A 43 5.33 -5.01 2.80
N PHE A 44 4.30 -5.86 2.69
CA PHE A 44 2.96 -5.49 3.08
C PHE A 44 2.84 -5.19 4.57
N LEU A 45 3.51 -5.94 5.43
CA LEU A 45 3.54 -5.67 6.87
C LEU A 45 4.16 -4.31 7.19
N ALA A 46 5.30 -3.98 6.56
CA ALA A 46 5.96 -2.69 6.72
C ALA A 46 5.08 -1.53 6.22
N LEU A 47 4.33 -1.73 5.13
CA LEU A 47 3.35 -0.76 4.66
C LEU A 47 2.22 -0.54 5.67
N GLU A 48 1.60 -1.61 6.16
CA GLU A 48 0.51 -1.53 7.13
C GLU A 48 0.92 -0.76 8.39
N GLU A 49 2.11 -1.03 8.91
CA GLU A 49 2.70 -0.31 10.04
C GLU A 49 3.00 1.15 9.69
N ALA A 50 3.58 1.42 8.51
CA ALA A 50 3.95 2.77 8.09
C ALA A 50 2.74 3.70 7.87
N PHE A 51 1.60 3.15 7.48
CA PHE A 51 0.40 3.91 7.12
C PHE A 51 -0.75 3.76 8.12
N ASP A 52 -0.57 2.93 9.15
CA ASP A 52 -1.57 2.65 10.19
C ASP A 52 -2.92 2.18 9.59
N PHE A 53 -2.83 1.16 8.74
CA PHE A 53 -3.97 0.54 8.06
C PHE A 53 -3.75 -0.94 7.84
N THR A 54 -4.82 -1.68 7.53
CA THR A 54 -4.75 -3.11 7.22
C THR A 54 -5.18 -3.34 5.77
N LEU A 55 -4.30 -3.96 5.00
CA LEU A 55 -4.57 -4.42 3.65
C LEU A 55 -5.37 -5.73 3.69
N PRO A 56 -6.39 -5.88 2.83
CA PRO A 56 -7.13 -7.12 2.72
C PRO A 56 -6.19 -8.28 2.35
N GLU A 57 -6.34 -9.42 3.02
CA GLU A 57 -5.59 -10.65 2.70
C GLU A 57 -5.73 -11.08 1.23
N ALA A 58 -6.87 -10.74 0.59
CA ALA A 58 -7.08 -10.95 -0.83
C ALA A 58 -6.02 -10.25 -1.69
N ILE A 59 -5.64 -9.01 -1.34
CA ILE A 59 -4.59 -8.26 -2.05
C ILE A 59 -3.24 -8.97 -1.89
N ARG A 60 -2.89 -9.37 -0.65
CA ARG A 60 -1.65 -10.10 -0.36
C ARG A 60 -1.55 -11.39 -1.16
N ARG A 61 -2.58 -12.23 -1.09
CA ARG A 61 -2.62 -13.49 -1.85
C ARG A 61 -2.54 -13.27 -3.34
N GLN A 62 -3.15 -12.22 -3.86
CA GLN A 62 -3.10 -11.91 -5.29
C GLN A 62 -1.70 -11.44 -5.71
N ALA A 63 -1.01 -10.68 -4.86
CA ALA A 63 0.35 -10.23 -5.10
C ALA A 63 1.35 -11.40 -5.07
N ILE A 64 1.18 -12.35 -4.15
CA ILE A 64 1.97 -13.59 -4.09
C ILE A 64 1.66 -14.49 -5.30
N ALA A 65 0.38 -14.64 -5.65
CA ALA A 65 -0.02 -15.51 -6.76
C ALA A 65 0.38 -14.95 -8.14
N ARG A 66 0.48 -13.61 -8.27
CA ARG A 66 0.76 -12.91 -9.53
C ARG A 66 1.65 -11.68 -9.32
N PRO A 67 2.89 -11.85 -8.87
CA PRO A 67 3.81 -10.73 -8.56
C PRO A 67 4.15 -9.90 -9.81
N GLU A 68 4.11 -10.53 -10.99
CA GLU A 68 4.29 -9.89 -12.30
C GLU A 68 3.20 -8.85 -12.64
N GLN A 69 2.02 -8.96 -12.04
CA GLN A 69 0.92 -8.01 -12.25
C GLN A 69 0.92 -6.86 -11.22
N PHE A 70 1.77 -6.96 -10.20
CA PHE A 70 1.87 -6.00 -9.11
C PHE A 70 3.09 -5.10 -9.30
N ALA A 71 2.87 -3.96 -9.96
CA ALA A 71 3.84 -2.88 -10.07
C ALA A 71 3.77 -1.92 -8.86
N LEU A 72 4.87 -1.24 -8.54
CA LEU A 72 4.92 -0.29 -7.44
C LEU A 72 3.87 0.82 -7.59
N HIS A 73 3.67 1.34 -8.80
CA HIS A 73 2.64 2.34 -9.08
C HIS A 73 1.23 1.85 -8.69
N ARG A 74 0.93 0.54 -8.80
CA ARG A 74 -0.37 -0.05 -8.42
C ARG A 74 -0.55 -0.03 -6.91
N ILE A 75 0.51 -0.34 -6.17
CA ILE A 75 0.51 -0.29 -4.71
C ILE A 75 0.27 1.15 -4.24
N ILE A 76 0.98 2.11 -4.82
CA ILE A 76 0.81 3.54 -4.51
C ILE A 76 -0.64 3.97 -4.79
N GLU A 77 -1.20 3.58 -5.93
CA GLU A 77 -2.58 3.88 -6.30
C GLU A 77 -3.61 3.21 -5.38
N LEU A 78 -3.39 1.96 -5.00
CA LEU A 78 -4.25 1.23 -4.07
C LEU A 78 -4.27 1.89 -2.69
N ILE A 79 -3.09 2.23 -2.14
CA ILE A 79 -2.98 2.91 -0.84
C ILE A 79 -3.64 4.29 -0.92
N PHE A 80 -3.43 5.03 -2.02
CA PHE A 80 -4.07 6.32 -2.22
C PHE A 80 -5.61 6.18 -2.22
N LEU A 81 -6.15 5.19 -2.92
CA LEU A 81 -7.58 4.94 -2.99
C LEU A 81 -8.16 4.49 -1.64
N LEU A 82 -7.43 3.67 -0.88
CA LEU A 82 -7.83 3.27 0.48
C LEU A 82 -7.82 4.45 1.45
N GLN A 83 -6.85 5.36 1.34
CA GLN A 83 -6.80 6.58 2.14
C GLN A 83 -7.93 7.54 1.78
N GLU A 84 -8.24 7.69 0.50
CA GLU A 84 -9.39 8.48 0.06
C GLU A 84 -10.72 7.85 0.51
N ALA A 85 -10.84 6.52 0.51
CA ALA A 85 -12.00 5.82 1.06
C ALA A 85 -12.13 6.03 2.58
N LYS A 86 -11.02 6.01 3.32
CA LYS A 86 -10.95 6.31 4.76
C LYS A 86 -11.32 7.78 5.06
N LYS A 87 -10.91 8.73 4.20
CA LYS A 87 -11.29 10.14 4.33
C LYS A 87 -12.74 10.40 3.92
N GLY A 88 -13.22 9.77 2.86
CA GLY A 88 -14.58 9.91 2.33
C GLY A 88 -15.66 9.22 3.18
N SER A 89 -15.26 8.33 4.10
CA SER A 89 -16.15 7.72 5.10
C SER A 89 -16.26 8.52 6.41
N ALA A 90 -15.59 9.68 6.51
CA ALA A 90 -16.05 10.75 7.39
C ALA A 90 -17.24 11.45 6.70
N LYS A 91 -18.43 10.87 6.78
CA LYS A 91 -19.66 11.64 6.58
C LYS A 91 -19.68 12.75 7.64
N PRO A 92 -19.68 14.05 7.28
CA PRO A 92 -20.13 15.07 8.19
C PRO A 92 -21.66 15.06 8.16
N GLY A 93 -22.27 14.63 9.25
CA GLY A 93 -23.70 14.83 9.48
C GLY A 93 -24.46 13.57 9.86
N GLU A 94 -24.44 13.23 11.14
CA GLU A 94 -25.67 12.81 11.82
C GLU A 94 -25.56 13.14 13.32
N GLU A 95 -25.46 14.43 13.65
CA GLU A 95 -25.67 14.92 15.01
C GLU A 95 -26.46 16.25 14.99
N THR A 96 -27.77 16.15 14.77
CA THR A 96 -28.80 17.06 15.32
C THR A 96 -30.09 16.25 15.31
N GLY A 97 -30.88 16.06 16.36
CA GLY A 97 -31.00 16.66 17.67
C GLY A 97 -32.29 16.07 18.27
N HIS A 98 -32.44 16.22 19.57
CA HIS A 98 -33.50 15.65 20.39
C HIS A 98 -34.94 16.08 20.04
N GLN A 99 -35.90 15.22 20.45
CA GLN A 99 -37.27 15.51 20.94
C GLN A 99 -38.32 16.09 19.97
N HIS A 100 -39.42 15.36 19.79
CA HIS A 100 -40.73 15.70 20.37
C HIS A 100 -41.72 14.53 20.33
#